data_AF-A0A2S9K123-F1
#
_entry.id   AF-A0A2S9K123-F1
#
_cell.length_a   1.000
_cell.length_b   1.000
_cell.length_c   1.000
_cell.angle_alpha   90.00
_cell.angle_beta   90.00
_cell.angle_gamma   90.00
#
_symmetry.space_group_name_H-M   'P 1'
#
loop_
_entity.id
_entity.type
_entity.pdbx_description
1 polymer ?
#
loop_
_entity_poly.entity_id
_entity_poly.type
_entity_poly.pdbx_seq_one_letter_code
_entity_poly.pdbx_strand_id
1 'polypeptide(L)' 'MNRLLYQLDDDVVITASGERGQVIGRAEYTNSSNNYLVRYKCADGRAVEQWWQEDALELWRPKDALEGRA' A
#
# COMPACT_ATOMS: atom_id res chain seq x y z
N MET A 1 12.62 -17.41 -0.87
CA MET A 1 11.95 -16.24 -1.49
C MET A 1 11.12 -15.57 -0.41
N ASN A 2 11.27 -14.26 -0.24
CA ASN A 2 10.38 -13.52 0.64
C ASN A 2 9.03 -13.38 -0.07
N ARG A 3 7.95 -13.65 0.65
CA ARG A 3 6.60 -13.48 0.11
C ARG A 3 6.27 -11.99 0.14
N LEU A 4 5.98 -11.39 -1.01
CA LEU A 4 5.44 -10.03 -1.08
C LEU A 4 3.99 -10.04 -0.60
N LEU A 5 3.67 -9.27 0.43
CA LEU A 5 2.31 -9.18 0.98
C LEU A 5 1.33 -8.45 0.06
N TYR A 6 1.78 -7.41 -0.63
CA TYR A 6 0.94 -6.62 -1.55
C TYR A 6 1.26 -6.89 -3.03
N GLN A 7 0.24 -6.78 -3.87
CA GLN A 7 0.32 -6.89 -5.32
C GLN A 7 0.34 -5.50 -5.97
N LEU A 8 0.76 -5.43 -7.23
CA LEU A 8 0.54 -4.22 -8.02
C LEU A 8 -0.97 -4.01 -8.16
N ASP A 9 -1.39 -2.75 -8.21
CA ASP A 9 -2.79 -2.32 -8.26
C ASP A 9 -3.57 -2.47 -6.93
N ASP A 10 -3.00 -3.10 -5.89
CA ASP A 10 -3.61 -3.14 -4.57
C ASP A 10 -3.77 -1.72 -4.00
N ASP A 11 -4.96 -1.43 -3.49
CA ASP A 11 -5.21 -0.27 -2.65
C ASP A 11 -4.67 -0.52 -1.24
N VAL A 12 -3.89 0.42 -0.73
CA VAL A 12 -3.30 0.37 0.61
C VAL A 12 -3.54 1.67 1.35
N VAL A 13 -3.48 1.60 2.68
CA VAL A 13 -3.49 2.74 3.59
C VAL A 13 -2.12 2.84 4.23
N ILE A 14 -1.54 4.04 4.23
CA ILE A 14 -0.34 4.35 4.99
C ILE A 14 -0.74 4.46 6.46
N THR A 15 -0.21 3.58 7.31
CA THR A 15 -0.66 3.43 8.71
C THR A 15 -0.44 4.69 9.53
N ALA A 16 0.65 5.42 9.27
CA ALA A 16 1.03 6.61 10.02
C ALA A 16 0.11 7.82 9.75
N SER A 17 -0.43 7.95 8.55
CA SER A 17 -1.19 9.14 8.11
C SER A 17 -2.66 8.86 7.79
N GLY A 18 -3.04 7.59 7.57
CA GLY A 18 -4.35 7.21 7.06
C GLY A 18 -4.54 7.53 5.57
N GLU A 19 -3.50 8.00 4.88
CA GLU A 19 -3.56 8.30 3.46
C GLU A 19 -3.69 7.02 2.64
N ARG A 20 -4.66 7.02 1.73
CA ARG A 20 -4.89 5.89 0.83
C ARG A 20 -4.18 6.10 -0.49
N GLY A 21 -3.54 5.04 -0.98
CA GLY A 21 -2.91 5.00 -2.27
C GLY A 21 -2.99 3.64 -2.94
N GLN A 22 -2.35 3.54 -4.09
CA GLN A 22 -2.24 2.33 -4.87
C GLN A 22 -0.78 1.91 -5.01
N VAL A 23 -0.52 0.60 -4.88
CA VAL A 23 0.79 0.01 -5.10
C VAL A 23 1.10 -0.02 -6.61
N ILE A 24 2.11 0.74 -7.02
CA ILE A 24 2.58 0.83 -8.43
C ILE A 24 3.97 0.24 -8.65
N GLY A 25 4.64 -0.22 -7.58
CA GLY A 25 5.95 -0.85 -7.65
C GLY A 25 6.21 -1.73 -6.43
N ARG A 26 7.07 -2.74 -6.61
CA ARG A 26 7.47 -3.66 -5.53
C ARG A 26 8.98 -3.92 -5.63
N ALA A 27 9.64 -3.99 -4.49
CA ALA A 27 11.05 -4.27 -4.41
C ALA A 27 11.35 -5.20 -3.22
N GLU A 28 12.14 -6.24 -3.49
CA GLU A 28 12.70 -7.11 -2.47
C GLU A 28 14.12 -6.65 -2.14
N TYR A 29 14.50 -6.75 -0.87
CA TYR A 29 15.82 -6.37 -0.38
C TYR A 29 16.46 -7.55 0.37
N THR A 30 17.77 -7.68 0.29
CA THR A 30 18.51 -8.74 0.98
C THR A 30 18.60 -8.51 2.49
N ASN A 31 18.60 -7.25 2.93
CA ASN A 31 18.88 -6.83 4.31
C ASN A 31 17.78 -5.93 4.90
N SER A 32 16.59 -5.91 4.31
CA SER A 32 15.48 -5.06 4.74
C SER A 32 14.14 -5.71 4.38
N SER A 33 13.06 -5.23 5.00
CA SER A 33 11.69 -5.59 4.61
C SER A 33 11.43 -5.26 3.13
N ASN A 34 10.43 -5.91 2.54
CA ASN A 34 9.99 -5.56 1.20
C ASN A 34 9.49 -4.11 1.19
N ASN A 35 9.74 -3.38 0.10
CA ASN A 35 9.18 -2.05 -0.07
C ASN A 35 8.20 -2.01 -1.25
N TYR A 36 7.27 -1.07 -1.15
CA TYR A 36 6.21 -0.85 -2.12
C TYR A 36 6.18 0.63 -2.50
N LEU A 37 6.17 0.89 -3.80
CA LEU A 37 6.00 2.25 -4.31
C LEU A 37 4.51 2.54 -4.34
N VAL A 38 4.06 3.48 -3.53
CA VAL A 38 2.65 3.84 -3.41
C VAL A 38 2.44 5.21 -4.05
N ARG A 39 1.47 5.29 -4.96
CA ARG A 39 0.95 6.56 -5.48
C ARG A 39 -0.28 6.96 -4.67
N TYR A 40 -0.26 8.14 -4.08
CA TYR A 40 -1.36 8.64 -3.24
C TYR A 40 -1.47 10.16 -3.32
N LYS A 41 -2.57 10.68 -2.82
CA LYS A 41 -2.75 12.12 -2.59
C LYS A 41 -2.33 12.43 -1.16
N CYS A 42 -1.30 13.25 -1.01
CA CYS A 42 -0.84 13.67 0.31
C CYS A 42 -1.85 14.65 0.94
N ALA A 43 -1.80 14.83 2.27
CA ALA A 43 -2.69 15.71 3.02
C ALA A 43 -2.71 17.18 2.52
N ASP A 44 -1.61 17.65 1.93
CA ASP A 44 -1.51 18.98 1.32
C ASP A 44 -2.11 19.06 -0.09
N GLY A 45 -2.66 17.95 -0.59
CA GLY A 45 -3.41 17.86 -1.82
C GLY A 45 -2.61 17.50 -3.07
N ARG A 46 -1.29 17.30 -2.95
CA ARG A 46 -0.44 16.91 -4.08
C ARG A 46 -0.47 15.41 -4.34
N ALA A 47 -0.28 15.04 -5.60
CA ALA A 47 0.05 13.67 -5.97
C ALA A 47 1.50 13.37 -5.57
N VAL A 48 1.70 12.26 -4.86
CA VAL A 48 3.01 11.80 -4.39
C VAL A 48 3.19 10.34 -4.78
N GLU A 49 4.41 9.97 -5.12
CA GLU A 49 4.85 8.59 -5.29
C GLU A 49 6.02 8.36 -4.33
N GLN A 50 5.86 7.47 -3.37
CA GLN A 50 6.86 7.24 -2.33
C GLN A 50 6.97 5.75 -1.99
N TRP A 51 8.21 5.30 -1.76
CA TRP A 51 8.49 3.96 -1.26
C TRP A 51 8.18 3.87 0.22
N TRP A 52 7.39 2.87 0.59
CA TRP A 52 7.04 2.51 1.96
C TRP A 52 7.48 1.08 2.26
N GLN A 53 7.87 0.84 3.51
CA GLN A 53 8.15 -0.52 3.99
C GLN A 53 6.85 -1.31 4.14
N GLU A 54 6.93 -2.63 4.02
CA GLU A 54 5.80 -3.56 4.14
C GLU A 54 4.95 -3.34 5.40
N ASP A 55 5.58 -3.03 6.54
CA ASP A 55 4.93 -2.80 7.84
C ASP A 55 4.27 -1.41 7.98
N ALA A 56 4.57 -0.48 7.08
CA ALA A 56 3.98 0.87 7.08
C ALA A 56 2.64 0.93 6.31
N LEU A 57 2.21 -0.21 5.75
CA LEU A 57 1.02 -0.31 4.91
C LEU A 57 0.02 -1.30 5.49
N GLU A 58 -1.26 -1.03 5.23
CA GLU A 58 -2.35 -1.98 5.41
C GLU A 58 -3.16 -2.10 4.13
N LEU A 59 -3.60 -3.30 3.78
CA LEU A 59 -4.48 -3.50 2.63
C LEU A 59 -5.80 -2.78 2.87
N TRP A 60 -6.16 -1.85 1.98
CA TRP A 60 -7.44 -1.18 2.07
C TRP A 60 -8.55 -2.14 1.63
N ARG A 61 -9.55 -2.33 2.50
CA ARG A 61 -10.77 -3.07 2.17
C ARG A 61 -11.98 -2.17 2.40
N PRO A 62 -12.79 -1.86 1.37
CA PRO A 62 -14.04 -1.15 1.59
C PRO A 62 -14.98 -2.02 2.41
N LYS A 63 -15.66 -1.39 3.36
CA LYS A 63 -16.64 -2.05 4.23
C LYS A 63 -17.78 -2.70 3.41
N ASP A 64 -18.18 -2.05 2.31
CA ASP A 64 -19.25 -2.51 1.41
C ASP A 64 -18.87 -3.71 0.52
N ALA A 65 -17.57 -3.99 0.32
CA ALA A 65 -17.14 -5.14 -0.48
C ALA A 65 -17.31 -6.50 0.23
N LEU A 66 -17.62 -6.48 1.53
CA LEU A 66 -17.87 -7.69 2.32
C LEU A 66 -19.35 -8.11 2.30
N GLU A 67 -20.27 -7.22 1.89
CA GLU A 67 -21.72 -7.50 1.92
C GLU A 67 -22.27 -8.13 0.63
N GLY A 68 -21.44 -8.31 -0.40
CA GLY A 68 -21.83 -8.84 -1.71
C GLY A 68 -21.48 -10.32 -1.99
N ARG A 69 -21.04 -11.07 -0.97
CA ARG A 69 -20.76 -12.51 -1.08
C ARG A 69 -21.56 -13.28 -0.04
N ALA A 70 -22.88 -13.29 -0.19
CA ALA A 70 -23.78 -14.23 0.46
C ALA A 70 -24.37 -15.18 -0.61
#